data_AF-A0A950SEE3-F1
#
_entry.id   AF-A0A950SEE3-F1
#
_cell.length_a   1.000
_cell.length_b   1.000
_cell.length_c   1.000
_cell.angle_alpha   90.00
_cell.angle_beta   90.00
_cell.angle_gamma   90.00
#
_symmetry.space_group_name_H-M   'P 1'
#
loop_
_entity.id
_entity.type
_entity.pdbx_description
1 polymer ?
#
loop_
_entity_poly.entity_id
_entity_poly.type
_entity_poly.pdbx_seq_one_letter_code
_entity_poly.pdbx_strand_id
1 'polypeptide(L)'
;MSTAVMRACELRNLHLVTYENGMRLQQKLIELRQQETVPDQLLLLEHPPVITLGRGGDVRNLLAPAATLDAQRVRFFETTRGGDITYHGPGQLVGYPIIHLGEGNRDVRRYVTKLEEVLIRTVAEFGITAERADGKRGIWAGNDKIAAIGVRIARWVTSHGFALNVTTNLDHFRLITPCGLHGTGVTSISHLVGRDVALAEVREIVAAKFAEVFERDVVSRAESIRLVKIVVHDGERVLLLHRRPERGNFWQPITGSIEEGELPLDTARRELAEETGHGGEPETIDLEQSFMIESHFLEARYPPPIIASETAFAVEVTPGMQVRLDAAEHDDYGWFTFAEAYERIRWTDDREALEKVETRLLALAPQ
;
A
#
# COMPACT_ATOMS: atom_id res chain seq x y z
N MET A 1 -17.07 -35.17 19.41
CA MET A 1 -16.08 -34.40 18.64
C MET A 1 -16.46 -32.94 18.78
N SER A 2 -15.68 -32.15 19.53
CA SER A 2 -15.94 -30.71 19.66
C SER A 2 -15.60 -30.07 18.32
N THR A 3 -16.58 -29.51 17.63
CA THR A 3 -16.34 -28.64 16.47
C THR A 3 -15.61 -27.42 17.00
N ALA A 4 -14.28 -27.38 16.85
CA ALA A 4 -13.50 -26.21 17.21
C ALA A 4 -14.05 -25.03 16.38
N VAL A 5 -14.65 -24.05 17.06
CA VAL A 5 -15.15 -22.83 16.41
C VAL A 5 -13.93 -22.12 15.83
N MET A 6 -13.84 -22.06 14.50
CA MET A 6 -12.78 -21.30 13.83
C MET A 6 -12.91 -19.84 14.23
N ARG A 7 -11.77 -19.20 14.53
CA ARG A 7 -11.76 -17.79 14.88
C ARG A 7 -11.95 -16.97 13.60
N ALA A 8 -12.80 -15.95 13.67
CA ALA A 8 -12.99 -15.00 12.58
C ALA A 8 -11.68 -14.21 12.31
N CYS A 9 -11.41 -13.95 11.04
CA CYS A 9 -10.33 -13.12 10.55
C CYS A 9 -10.85 -12.22 9.42
N GLU A 10 -10.78 -10.90 9.55
CA GLU A 10 -11.18 -9.99 8.49
C GLU A 10 -10.07 -9.85 7.46
N LEU A 11 -10.38 -10.16 6.20
CA LEU A 11 -9.50 -9.90 5.06
C LEU A 11 -9.76 -8.48 4.53
N ARG A 12 -8.70 -7.67 4.43
CA ARG A 12 -8.73 -6.37 3.78
C ARG A 12 -7.81 -6.40 2.58
N ASN A 13 -8.41 -6.49 1.39
CA ASN A 13 -7.71 -6.38 0.12
C ASN A 13 -7.56 -4.89 -0.23
N LEU A 14 -6.49 -4.29 0.29
CA LEU A 14 -6.19 -2.89 0.05
C LEU A 14 -5.39 -2.74 -1.26
N HIS A 15 -5.46 -1.54 -1.83
CA HIS A 15 -4.74 -1.17 -3.05
C HIS A 15 -3.28 -0.80 -2.71
N LEU A 16 -2.75 0.26 -3.33
CA LEU A 16 -1.46 0.82 -2.96
C LEU A 16 -1.58 1.61 -1.65
N VAL A 17 -0.73 1.31 -0.68
CA VAL A 17 -0.74 1.98 0.63
C VAL A 17 0.65 2.55 0.88
N THR A 18 0.80 3.85 1.16
CA THR A 18 2.11 4.37 1.55
C THR A 18 2.64 3.66 2.79
N TYR A 19 3.95 3.48 2.90
CA TYR A 19 4.52 2.71 4.02
C TYR A 19 4.11 3.28 5.39
N GLU A 20 4.09 4.60 5.51
CA GLU A 20 3.66 5.33 6.72
C GLU A 20 2.21 5.01 7.10
N ASN A 21 1.28 5.06 6.15
CA ASN A 21 -0.13 4.70 6.40
C ASN A 21 -0.29 3.23 6.73
N GLY A 22 0.45 2.35 6.05
CA GLY A 22 0.48 0.93 6.38
C GLY A 22 0.93 0.69 7.82
N MET A 23 1.89 1.48 8.31
CA MET A 23 2.34 1.41 9.71
C MET A 23 1.30 1.97 10.69
N ARG A 24 0.69 3.11 10.40
CA ARG A 24 -0.38 3.69 11.23
C ARG A 24 -1.60 2.77 11.33
N LEU A 25 -2.03 2.20 10.20
CA LEU A 25 -3.13 1.25 10.14
C LEU A 25 -2.84 0.00 10.96
N GLN A 26 -1.64 -0.57 10.81
CA GLN A 26 -1.22 -1.71 11.64
C GLN A 26 -1.26 -1.34 13.13
N GLN A 27 -0.73 -0.18 13.53
CA GLN A 27 -0.74 0.25 14.92
C GLN A 27 -2.16 0.35 15.48
N LYS A 28 -3.08 0.99 14.73
CA LYS A 28 -4.50 1.09 15.11
C LYS A 28 -5.16 -0.27 15.26
N LEU A 29 -4.95 -1.18 14.30
CA LEU A 29 -5.53 -2.52 14.33
C LEU A 29 -4.92 -3.39 15.45
N ILE A 30 -3.64 -3.24 15.76
CA ILE A 30 -3.02 -3.89 16.91
C ILE A 30 -3.70 -3.46 18.20
N GLU A 31 -3.95 -2.16 18.39
CA GLU A 31 -4.63 -1.62 19.57
C GLU A 31 -6.05 -2.18 19.70
N LEU A 32 -6.84 -2.12 18.63
CA LEU A 32 -8.19 -2.66 18.60
C LEU A 32 -8.20 -4.17 18.86
N ARG A 33 -7.24 -4.92 18.28
CA ARG A 33 -7.14 -6.36 18.49
C ARG A 33 -6.72 -6.70 19.93
N GLN A 34 -5.80 -5.94 20.52
CA GLN A 34 -5.37 -6.09 21.92
C GLN A 34 -6.52 -5.79 22.91
N GLN A 35 -7.44 -4.90 22.52
CA GLN A 35 -8.67 -4.60 23.27
C GLN A 35 -9.82 -5.58 22.96
N GLU A 36 -9.60 -6.54 22.06
CA GLU A 36 -10.59 -7.50 21.58
C GLU A 36 -11.85 -6.87 20.94
N THR A 37 -11.73 -5.65 20.41
CA THR A 37 -12.85 -4.94 19.77
C THR A 37 -12.99 -5.25 18.27
N VAL A 38 -11.99 -5.88 17.68
CA VAL A 38 -12.00 -6.41 16.31
C VAL A 38 -11.49 -7.86 16.28
N PRO A 39 -11.91 -8.69 15.30
CA PRO A 39 -11.35 -10.02 15.09
C PRO A 39 -9.90 -9.94 14.60
N ASP A 40 -9.24 -11.10 14.44
CA ASP A 40 -7.95 -11.16 13.75
C ASP A 40 -8.06 -10.48 12.37
N GLN A 41 -6.98 -9.92 11.83
CA GLN A 41 -6.99 -9.24 10.54
C GLN A 41 -5.92 -9.83 9.62
N LEU A 42 -6.21 -9.87 8.33
CA LEU A 42 -5.24 -10.09 7.27
C LEU A 42 -5.33 -8.91 6.30
N LEU A 43 -4.31 -8.05 6.31
CA LEU A 43 -4.18 -7.00 5.30
C LEU A 43 -3.37 -7.55 4.13
N LEU A 44 -3.88 -7.42 2.92
CA LEU A 44 -3.15 -7.69 1.68
C LEU A 44 -3.07 -6.39 0.89
N LEU A 45 -1.87 -5.94 0.54
CA LEU A 45 -1.64 -4.63 -0.08
C LEU A 45 -0.36 -4.61 -0.92
N GLU A 46 -0.16 -3.49 -1.61
CA GLU A 46 1.13 -3.13 -2.19
C GLU A 46 1.62 -1.83 -1.56
N HIS A 47 2.94 -1.61 -1.59
CA HIS A 47 3.52 -0.32 -1.23
C HIS A 47 4.03 0.39 -2.48
N PRO A 48 4.04 1.74 -2.53
CA PRO A 48 4.92 2.47 -3.43
C PRO A 48 6.38 2.04 -3.22
N PRO A 49 7.29 2.27 -4.19
CA PRO A 49 8.69 1.88 -4.05
C PRO A 49 9.30 2.40 -2.74
N VAL A 50 9.71 1.46 -1.88
CA VAL A 50 10.22 1.76 -0.56
C VAL A 50 11.25 0.74 -0.10
N ILE A 51 12.36 1.23 0.41
CA ILE A 51 13.34 0.45 1.15
C ILE A 51 13.09 0.64 2.63
N THR A 52 13.05 -0.46 3.39
CA THR A 52 12.86 -0.43 4.83
C THR A 52 14.03 -1.06 5.56
N LEU A 53 14.51 -0.43 6.62
CA LEU A 53 15.55 -0.92 7.51
C LEU A 53 14.92 -1.37 8.83
N GLY A 54 14.97 -2.68 9.11
CA GLY A 54 14.45 -3.27 10.35
C GLY A 54 15.30 -2.97 11.58
N ARG A 55 14.80 -3.33 12.76
CA ARG A 55 15.43 -3.01 14.06
C ARG A 55 16.84 -3.58 14.23
N GLY A 56 17.14 -4.71 13.58
CA GLY A 56 18.46 -5.34 13.61
C GLY A 56 19.29 -5.06 12.36
N GLY A 57 18.87 -4.08 11.56
CA GLY A 57 19.48 -3.80 10.27
C GLY A 57 20.71 -2.92 10.35
N ASP A 58 21.51 -2.99 9.31
CA ASP A 58 22.72 -2.20 9.13
C ASP A 58 22.54 -1.27 7.94
N VAL A 59 22.63 0.05 8.18
CA VAL A 59 22.51 1.06 7.13
C VAL A 59 23.54 0.89 6.01
N ARG A 60 24.68 0.22 6.27
CA ARG A 60 25.68 -0.12 5.24
C ARG A 60 25.14 -1.07 4.17
N ASN A 61 24.01 -1.72 4.44
CA ASN A 61 23.31 -2.54 3.47
C ASN A 61 22.44 -1.72 2.52
N LEU A 62 22.31 -0.40 2.70
CA LEU A 62 21.81 0.52 1.69
C LEU A 62 22.96 0.91 0.76
N LEU A 63 22.92 0.43 -0.49
CA LEU A 63 23.98 0.67 -1.47
C LEU A 63 23.75 1.96 -2.27
N ALA A 64 22.47 2.29 -2.50
CA ALA A 64 22.10 3.44 -3.31
C ALA A 64 22.28 4.76 -2.52
N PRO A 65 22.97 5.76 -3.10
CA PRO A 65 22.97 7.12 -2.57
C PRO A 65 21.57 7.74 -2.57
N ALA A 66 21.33 8.71 -1.69
CA ALA A 66 20.04 9.43 -1.60
C ALA A 66 19.56 9.97 -2.96
N ALA A 67 20.44 10.58 -3.75
CA ALA A 67 20.08 11.09 -5.08
C ALA A 67 19.60 10.00 -6.06
N THR A 68 20.09 8.76 -5.93
CA THR A 68 19.60 7.63 -6.73
C THR A 68 18.22 7.18 -6.28
N LEU A 69 17.98 7.17 -4.96
CA LEU A 69 16.68 6.88 -4.39
C LEU A 69 15.65 7.92 -4.82
N ASP A 70 16.00 9.21 -4.74
CA ASP A 70 15.13 10.33 -5.16
C ASP A 70 14.80 10.25 -6.66
N ALA A 71 15.81 10.03 -7.51
CA ALA A 71 15.61 9.91 -8.96
C ALA A 71 14.74 8.70 -9.36
N GLN A 72 14.78 7.62 -8.58
CA GLN A 72 13.94 6.43 -8.79
C GLN A 72 12.63 6.47 -7.97
N ARG A 73 12.37 7.57 -7.24
CA ARG A 73 11.24 7.74 -6.31
C ARG A 73 11.11 6.57 -5.31
N VAL A 74 12.24 6.04 -4.85
CA VAL A 74 12.30 4.97 -3.86
C VAL A 74 12.47 5.60 -2.48
N ARG A 75 11.45 5.50 -1.63
CA ARG A 75 11.50 6.05 -0.28
C ARG A 75 12.34 5.18 0.66
N PHE A 76 12.87 5.76 1.74
CA PHE A 76 13.61 5.03 2.76
C PHE A 76 12.98 5.20 4.15
N PHE A 77 12.75 4.11 4.87
CA PHE A 77 12.20 4.12 6.23
C PHE A 77 12.95 3.22 7.18
N GLU A 78 13.24 3.71 8.37
CA GLU A 78 13.57 2.85 9.51
C GLU A 78 12.27 2.32 10.15
N THR A 79 12.26 1.05 10.52
CA THR A 79 11.05 0.36 10.98
C THR A 79 11.34 -0.61 12.11
N THR A 80 10.29 -1.01 12.82
CA THR A 80 10.40 -1.84 14.02
C THR A 80 10.32 -3.34 13.77
N ARG A 81 10.15 -3.76 12.50
CA ARG A 81 10.13 -5.19 12.15
C ARG A 81 11.47 -5.86 12.46
N GLY A 82 11.41 -7.17 12.68
CA GLY A 82 12.61 -8.00 12.65
C GLY A 82 13.25 -8.04 11.25
N GLY A 83 14.49 -8.52 11.21
CA GLY A 83 15.30 -8.55 10.00
C GLY A 83 16.06 -7.24 9.76
N ASP A 84 16.76 -7.22 8.64
CA ASP A 84 17.67 -6.16 8.23
C ASP A 84 16.99 -5.27 7.17
N ILE A 85 17.56 -5.08 5.97
CA ILE A 85 17.03 -4.25 4.90
C ILE A 85 16.20 -5.06 3.91
N THR A 86 15.13 -4.47 3.37
CA THR A 86 14.37 -5.05 2.25
C THR A 86 13.73 -3.97 1.40
N TYR A 87 13.33 -4.35 0.19
CA TYR A 87 12.55 -3.53 -0.73
C TYR A 87 11.08 -4.00 -0.79
N HIS A 88 10.17 -3.04 -0.94
CA HIS A 88 8.77 -3.21 -1.31
C HIS A 88 8.40 -2.27 -2.45
N GLY A 89 7.46 -2.68 -3.29
CA GLY A 89 6.97 -1.86 -4.40
C GLY A 89 5.81 -2.50 -5.15
N PRO A 90 5.31 -1.82 -6.20
CA PRO A 90 4.26 -2.37 -7.07
C PRO A 90 4.63 -3.74 -7.64
N GLY A 91 3.64 -4.63 -7.72
CA GLY A 91 3.81 -6.03 -8.13
C GLY A 91 4.36 -6.94 -7.02
N GLN A 92 4.61 -6.44 -5.82
CA GLN A 92 4.95 -7.25 -4.63
C GLN A 92 3.75 -7.33 -3.69
N LEU A 93 3.19 -8.53 -3.49
CA LEU A 93 2.09 -8.72 -2.54
C LEU A 93 2.64 -8.69 -1.12
N VAL A 94 2.29 -7.65 -0.37
CA VAL A 94 2.62 -7.51 1.05
C VAL A 94 1.43 -7.96 1.88
N GLY A 95 1.69 -8.84 2.85
CA GLY A 95 0.68 -9.34 3.78
C GLY A 95 1.02 -8.98 5.21
N TYR A 96 0.07 -8.37 5.93
CA TYR A 96 0.16 -8.06 7.35
C TYR A 96 -0.93 -8.79 8.15
N PRO A 97 -0.65 -10.01 8.65
CA PRO A 97 -1.53 -10.68 9.58
C PRO A 97 -1.39 -10.06 10.98
N ILE A 98 -2.50 -9.53 11.50
CA ILE A 98 -2.62 -8.94 12.84
C ILE A 98 -3.49 -9.89 13.67
N ILE A 99 -2.84 -10.88 14.26
CA ILE A 99 -3.47 -12.02 14.94
C ILE A 99 -3.08 -12.01 16.41
N HIS A 100 -4.04 -12.30 17.27
CA HIS A 100 -3.73 -12.62 18.67
C HIS A 100 -3.35 -14.11 18.81
N LEU A 101 -2.07 -14.39 19.09
CA LEU A 101 -1.53 -15.76 19.17
C LEU A 101 -2.12 -16.58 20.35
N GLY A 102 -2.72 -15.92 21.35
CA GLY A 102 -3.36 -16.60 22.48
C GLY A 102 -2.36 -17.24 23.43
N GLU A 103 -2.84 -17.84 24.52
CA GLU A 103 -1.97 -18.39 25.57
C GLU A 103 -1.30 -19.72 25.18
N GLY A 104 -1.96 -20.54 24.36
CA GLY A 104 -1.46 -21.86 23.92
C GLY A 104 -0.61 -21.87 22.65
N ASN A 105 -0.50 -20.75 21.91
CA ASN A 105 0.32 -20.66 20.68
C ASN A 105 1.35 -19.53 20.74
N ARG A 106 1.91 -19.28 21.92
CA ARG A 106 2.99 -18.32 22.20
C ARG A 106 4.34 -18.76 21.62
N ASP A 107 4.36 -19.05 20.33
CA ASP A 107 5.53 -19.55 19.61
C ASP A 107 5.72 -18.76 18.30
N VAL A 108 6.69 -17.85 18.33
CA VAL A 108 7.07 -17.02 17.19
C VAL A 108 7.60 -17.88 16.03
N ARG A 109 8.34 -18.96 16.32
CA ARG A 109 8.89 -19.82 15.27
C ARG A 109 7.77 -20.55 14.56
N ARG A 110 6.84 -21.14 15.30
CA ARG A 110 5.64 -21.78 14.74
C ARG A 110 4.81 -20.81 13.91
N TYR A 111 4.60 -19.59 14.39
CA TYR A 111 3.91 -18.54 13.62
C TYR A 111 4.59 -18.27 12.26
N VAL A 112 5.91 -18.06 12.27
CA VAL A 112 6.68 -17.82 11.04
C VAL A 112 6.64 -19.04 10.11
N THR A 113 6.77 -20.25 10.64
CA THR A 113 6.69 -21.49 9.85
C THR A 113 5.32 -21.66 9.18
N LYS A 114 4.24 -21.20 9.83
CA LYS A 114 2.90 -21.15 9.23
C LYS A 114 2.82 -20.11 8.11
N LEU A 115 3.43 -18.93 8.25
CA LEU A 115 3.52 -17.97 7.14
C LEU A 115 4.31 -18.53 5.96
N GLU A 116 5.45 -19.16 6.20
CA GLU A 116 6.23 -19.85 5.16
C GLU A 116 5.38 -20.91 4.46
N GLU A 117 4.57 -21.67 5.21
CA GLU A 117 3.66 -22.68 4.66
C GLU A 117 2.58 -22.08 3.76
N VAL A 118 1.96 -20.96 4.17
CA VAL A 118 0.99 -20.24 3.34
C VAL A 118 1.62 -19.86 2.00
N LEU A 119 2.84 -19.32 2.03
CA LEU A 119 3.53 -18.86 0.82
C LEU A 119 3.99 -20.02 -0.06
N ILE A 120 4.51 -21.11 0.51
CA ILE A 120 4.88 -22.33 -0.23
C ILE A 120 3.66 -22.89 -0.96
N ARG A 121 2.53 -23.03 -0.26
CA ARG A 121 1.28 -23.52 -0.87
C ARG A 121 0.74 -22.57 -1.94
N THR A 122 0.92 -21.25 -1.75
CA THR A 122 0.50 -20.24 -2.72
C THR A 122 1.28 -20.39 -4.02
N VAL A 123 2.61 -20.42 -3.96
CA VAL A 123 3.43 -20.49 -5.18
C VAL A 123 3.35 -21.86 -5.88
N ALA A 124 3.00 -22.92 -5.13
CA ALA A 124 2.74 -24.24 -5.70
C ALA A 124 1.54 -24.27 -6.68
N GLU A 125 0.54 -23.40 -6.51
CA GLU A 125 -0.58 -23.27 -7.47
C GLU A 125 -0.11 -22.77 -8.85
N PHE A 126 1.06 -22.13 -8.91
CA PHE A 126 1.70 -21.69 -10.15
C PHE A 126 2.74 -22.70 -10.67
N GLY A 127 2.80 -23.91 -10.09
CA GLY A 127 3.79 -24.92 -10.44
C GLY A 127 5.20 -24.64 -9.91
N ILE A 128 5.36 -23.66 -9.01
CA ILE A 128 6.66 -23.30 -8.44
C ILE A 128 6.91 -24.15 -7.20
N THR A 129 8.02 -24.90 -7.20
CA THR A 129 8.50 -25.58 -6.00
C THR A 129 9.33 -24.61 -5.17
N ALA A 130 8.88 -24.31 -3.96
CA ALA A 130 9.59 -23.46 -3.02
C ALA A 130 9.83 -24.15 -1.68
N GLU A 131 10.93 -23.79 -1.03
CA GLU A 131 11.37 -24.39 0.22
C GLU A 131 11.83 -23.35 1.25
N ARG A 132 12.02 -23.82 2.49
CA ARG A 132 12.60 -23.06 3.59
C ARG A 132 14.11 -23.27 3.56
N ALA A 133 14.89 -22.21 3.75
CA ALA A 133 16.33 -22.32 3.89
C ALA A 133 16.75 -22.28 5.37
N ASP A 134 17.61 -23.21 5.79
CA ASP A 134 18.07 -23.26 7.18
C ASP A 134 18.77 -21.96 7.59
N GLY A 135 18.45 -21.47 8.79
CA GLY A 135 18.96 -20.20 9.31
C GLY A 135 18.46 -18.93 8.59
N LYS A 136 17.62 -19.02 7.53
CA LYS A 136 17.12 -17.86 6.78
C LYS A 136 15.58 -17.78 6.87
N ARG A 137 15.03 -16.56 6.95
CA ARG A 137 13.57 -16.31 6.96
C ARG A 137 13.04 -16.00 5.57
N GLY A 138 11.90 -16.58 5.22
CA GLY A 138 11.28 -16.43 3.90
C GLY A 138 11.13 -17.78 3.20
N ILE A 139 10.91 -17.74 1.88
CA ILE A 139 10.86 -18.94 1.03
C ILE A 139 11.69 -18.72 -0.24
N TRP A 140 12.26 -19.82 -0.76
CA TRP A 140 13.18 -19.83 -1.91
C TRP A 140 12.71 -20.79 -2.99
N ALA A 141 12.85 -20.39 -4.24
CA ALA A 141 12.72 -21.26 -5.40
C ALA A 141 14.14 -21.56 -5.93
N GLY A 142 14.64 -22.76 -5.66
CA GLY A 142 16.06 -23.07 -5.84
C GLY A 142 16.92 -22.13 -4.97
N ASN A 143 17.86 -21.42 -5.59
CA ASN A 143 18.74 -20.49 -4.88
C ASN A 143 18.16 -19.09 -4.70
N ASP A 144 17.02 -18.77 -5.31
CA ASP A 144 16.51 -17.40 -5.34
C ASP A 144 15.35 -17.19 -4.37
N LYS A 145 15.43 -16.13 -3.58
CA LYS A 145 14.37 -15.77 -2.63
C LYS A 145 13.16 -15.23 -3.39
N ILE A 146 11.99 -15.85 -3.19
CA ILE A 146 10.73 -15.41 -3.79
C ILE A 146 9.84 -14.65 -2.81
N ALA A 147 9.98 -14.89 -1.50
CA ALA A 147 9.28 -14.11 -0.49
C ALA A 147 10.14 -13.86 0.76
N ALA A 148 10.02 -12.65 1.31
CA ALA A 148 10.61 -12.26 2.58
C ALA A 148 9.57 -12.35 3.71
N ILE A 149 10.01 -12.68 4.92
CA ILE A 149 9.18 -12.65 6.13
C ILE A 149 9.90 -11.87 7.23
N GLY A 150 9.24 -10.86 7.75
CA GLY A 150 9.71 -10.03 8.85
C GLY A 150 8.54 -9.64 9.73
N VAL A 151 8.51 -10.15 10.96
CA VAL A 151 7.39 -10.00 11.89
C VAL A 151 7.84 -9.31 13.17
N ARG A 152 6.90 -8.67 13.86
CA ARG A 152 7.04 -8.22 15.24
C ARG A 152 5.85 -8.76 16.04
N ILE A 153 6.07 -9.09 17.31
CA ILE A 153 5.01 -9.50 18.22
C ILE A 153 5.12 -8.67 19.48
N ALA A 154 4.00 -8.04 19.87
CA ALA A 154 3.89 -7.27 21.08
C ALA A 154 2.57 -7.61 21.77
N ARG A 155 2.62 -7.92 23.08
CA ARG A 155 1.46 -8.38 23.85
C ARG A 155 0.68 -9.51 23.13
N TRP A 156 1.42 -10.43 22.50
CA TRP A 156 0.89 -11.57 21.75
C TRP A 156 0.06 -11.24 20.49
N VAL A 157 0.02 -9.98 20.07
CA VAL A 157 -0.53 -9.58 18.77
C VAL A 157 0.61 -9.39 17.77
N THR A 158 0.44 -9.97 16.59
CA THR A 158 1.43 -9.91 15.48
C THR A 158 1.31 -8.61 14.71
N SER A 159 2.41 -8.17 14.12
CA SER A 159 2.47 -7.10 13.14
C SER A 159 3.59 -7.33 12.13
N HIS A 160 3.58 -6.54 11.06
CA HIS A 160 4.28 -6.82 9.82
C HIS A 160 3.87 -8.19 9.29
N GLY A 161 4.73 -8.92 8.58
CA GLY A 161 4.31 -10.16 7.95
C GLY A 161 5.26 -10.60 6.85
N PHE A 162 4.74 -10.68 5.63
CA PHE A 162 5.46 -11.19 4.48
C PHE A 162 5.38 -10.24 3.28
N ALA A 163 6.31 -10.44 2.35
CA ALA A 163 6.36 -9.77 1.07
C ALA A 163 6.69 -10.81 0.00
N LEU A 164 5.73 -11.13 -0.87
CA LEU A 164 5.82 -12.11 -1.95
C LEU A 164 6.02 -11.40 -3.28
N ASN A 165 7.10 -11.72 -3.98
CA ASN A 165 7.39 -11.12 -5.27
C ASN A 165 6.52 -11.75 -6.37
N VAL A 166 5.64 -10.97 -7.01
CA VAL A 166 4.73 -11.46 -8.06
C VAL A 166 5.15 -10.98 -9.43
N THR A 167 4.97 -9.69 -9.73
CA THR A 167 5.48 -8.97 -10.91
C THR A 167 6.51 -7.91 -10.53
N THR A 168 7.00 -7.97 -9.28
CA THR A 168 7.89 -6.99 -8.65
C THR A 168 9.07 -6.60 -9.54
N ASN A 169 9.39 -5.30 -9.59
CA ASN A 169 10.64 -4.85 -10.19
C ASN A 169 11.84 -5.35 -9.35
N LEU A 170 12.46 -6.44 -9.81
CA LEU A 170 13.57 -7.07 -9.11
C LEU A 170 14.87 -6.24 -9.16
N ASP A 171 14.99 -5.30 -10.09
CA ASP A 171 16.19 -4.45 -10.19
C ASP A 171 16.37 -3.54 -8.98
N HIS A 172 15.28 -3.15 -8.29
CA HIS A 172 15.35 -2.36 -7.06
C HIS A 172 16.02 -3.12 -5.90
N PHE A 173 16.09 -4.45 -5.93
CA PHE A 173 16.89 -5.18 -4.95
C PHE A 173 18.40 -4.95 -5.12
N ARG A 174 18.87 -4.42 -6.26
CA ARG A 174 20.28 -4.01 -6.44
C ARG A 174 20.64 -2.74 -5.68
N LEU A 175 19.64 -1.99 -5.18
CA LEU A 175 19.86 -0.80 -4.35
C LEU A 175 20.27 -1.15 -2.92
N ILE A 176 20.21 -2.43 -2.54
CA ILE A 176 20.43 -2.92 -1.19
C ILE A 176 21.28 -4.20 -1.18
N THR A 177 21.86 -4.53 -0.03
CA THR A 177 22.46 -5.85 0.25
C THR A 177 21.59 -6.57 1.29
N PRO A 178 20.61 -7.40 0.89
CA PRO A 178 19.74 -8.05 1.85
C PRO A 178 20.52 -9.08 2.69
N CYS A 179 20.30 -9.07 4.01
CA CYS A 179 20.92 -10.05 4.90
C CYS A 179 20.63 -11.50 4.45
N GLY A 180 21.70 -12.31 4.45
CA GLY A 180 21.65 -13.73 4.09
C GLY A 180 21.67 -14.03 2.59
N LEU A 181 21.96 -13.05 1.72
CA LEU A 181 22.03 -13.24 0.27
C LEU A 181 23.43 -13.51 -0.34
N HIS A 182 24.46 -13.79 0.46
CA HIS A 182 25.76 -14.22 -0.11
C HIS A 182 25.56 -15.52 -0.92
N GLY A 183 25.56 -15.42 -2.25
CA GLY A 183 25.36 -16.54 -3.19
C GLY A 183 23.91 -16.89 -3.53
N THR A 184 22.91 -16.07 -3.17
CA THR A 184 21.49 -16.31 -3.49
C THR A 184 20.85 -15.05 -4.08
N GLY A 185 20.06 -15.16 -5.14
CA GLY A 185 19.37 -14.04 -5.77
C GLY A 185 17.97 -13.79 -5.22
N VAL A 186 17.22 -12.95 -5.94
CA VAL A 186 15.78 -12.72 -5.74
C VAL A 186 15.04 -13.06 -7.04
N THR A 187 13.84 -13.60 -6.90
CA THR A 187 12.98 -13.95 -8.05
C THR A 187 11.53 -13.56 -7.75
N SER A 188 10.64 -13.75 -8.73
CA SER A 188 9.21 -13.50 -8.62
C SER A 188 8.41 -14.61 -9.30
N ILE A 189 7.11 -14.71 -8.98
CA ILE A 189 6.22 -15.68 -9.62
C ILE A 189 6.28 -15.50 -11.15
N SER A 190 6.07 -14.28 -11.65
CA SER A 190 6.02 -13.99 -13.08
C SER A 190 7.32 -14.29 -13.80
N HIS A 191 8.47 -14.04 -13.15
CA HIS A 191 9.77 -14.39 -13.68
C HIS A 191 9.94 -15.90 -13.86
N LEU A 192 9.54 -16.69 -12.86
CA LEU A 192 9.67 -18.16 -12.90
C LEU A 192 8.70 -18.82 -13.88
N VAL A 193 7.48 -18.29 -14.04
CA VAL A 193 6.48 -18.87 -14.97
C VAL A 193 6.59 -18.31 -16.39
N GLY A 194 7.36 -17.24 -16.60
CA GLY A 194 7.58 -16.63 -17.92
C GLY A 194 6.38 -15.87 -18.49
N ARG A 195 5.46 -15.40 -17.64
CA ARG A 195 4.28 -14.59 -18.01
C ARG A 195 3.91 -13.65 -16.89
N ASP A 196 3.16 -12.60 -17.21
CA ASP A 196 2.55 -11.76 -16.19
C ASP A 196 1.47 -12.53 -15.42
N VAL A 197 1.49 -12.36 -14.11
CA VAL A 197 0.51 -12.92 -13.17
C VAL A 197 -0.26 -11.79 -12.53
N ALA A 198 -1.59 -11.85 -12.62
CA ALA A 198 -2.46 -10.84 -12.03
C ALA A 198 -2.35 -10.90 -10.50
N LEU A 199 -2.12 -9.75 -9.86
CA LEU A 199 -2.00 -9.72 -8.40
C LEU A 199 -3.30 -10.13 -7.69
N ALA A 200 -4.45 -9.86 -8.31
CA ALA A 200 -5.76 -10.29 -7.81
C ALA A 200 -5.85 -11.82 -7.64
N GLU A 201 -5.35 -12.59 -8.62
CA GLU A 201 -5.27 -14.07 -8.55
C GLU A 201 -4.43 -14.51 -7.35
N VAL A 202 -3.26 -13.89 -7.14
CA VAL A 202 -2.38 -14.22 -6.01
C VAL A 202 -3.01 -13.85 -4.66
N ARG A 203 -3.73 -12.72 -4.58
CA ARG A 203 -4.44 -12.29 -3.36
C ARG A 203 -5.47 -13.32 -2.92
N GLU A 204 -6.28 -13.82 -3.85
CA GLU A 204 -7.29 -14.84 -3.58
C GLU A 204 -6.66 -16.15 -3.08
N ILE A 205 -5.60 -16.61 -3.76
CA ILE A 205 -4.89 -17.84 -3.36
C ILE A 205 -4.27 -17.67 -1.96
N VAL A 206 -3.56 -16.56 -1.71
CA VAL A 206 -2.95 -16.29 -0.40
C VAL A 206 -3.99 -16.27 0.71
N ALA A 207 -5.14 -15.61 0.51
CA ALA A 207 -6.21 -15.57 1.49
C ALA A 207 -6.76 -16.98 1.79
N ALA A 208 -6.99 -17.79 0.75
CA ALA A 208 -7.44 -19.17 0.89
C ALA A 208 -6.43 -20.05 1.65
N LYS A 209 -5.15 -20.03 1.24
CA LYS A 209 -4.09 -20.80 1.92
C LYS A 209 -3.87 -20.31 3.35
N PHE A 210 -4.04 -19.02 3.60
CA PHE A 210 -4.01 -18.46 4.95
C PHE A 210 -5.14 -19.02 5.81
N ALA A 211 -6.38 -19.01 5.31
CA ALA A 211 -7.54 -19.57 6.01
C ALA A 211 -7.31 -21.04 6.42
N GLU A 212 -6.81 -21.86 5.48
CA GLU A 212 -6.49 -23.27 5.71
C GLU A 212 -5.38 -23.46 6.77
N VAL A 213 -4.23 -22.82 6.57
CA VAL A 213 -3.06 -23.02 7.43
C VAL A 213 -3.29 -22.44 8.82
N PHE A 214 -3.94 -21.28 8.93
CA PHE A 214 -4.21 -20.62 10.20
C PHE A 214 -5.47 -21.12 10.90
N GLU A 215 -6.29 -21.94 10.24
CA GLU A 215 -7.58 -22.41 10.74
C GLU A 215 -8.43 -21.21 11.17
N ARG A 216 -8.66 -20.32 10.21
CA ARG A 216 -9.40 -19.06 10.38
C ARG A 216 -10.56 -19.01 9.40
N ASP A 217 -11.69 -18.51 9.90
CA ASP A 217 -12.81 -18.12 9.06
C ASP A 217 -12.51 -16.73 8.49
N VAL A 218 -11.98 -16.70 7.27
CA VAL A 218 -11.54 -15.47 6.61
C VAL A 218 -12.71 -14.83 5.89
N VAL A 219 -13.10 -13.64 6.33
CA VAL A 219 -14.25 -12.88 5.79
C VAL A 219 -13.77 -11.56 5.21
N SER A 220 -14.07 -11.29 3.94
CA SER A 220 -13.71 -10.03 3.29
C SER A 220 -14.42 -8.84 3.94
N ARG A 221 -13.67 -7.76 4.16
CA ARG A 221 -14.16 -6.49 4.68
C ARG A 221 -13.75 -5.35 3.75
N ALA A 222 -14.73 -4.74 3.10
CA ALA A 222 -14.52 -3.57 2.24
C ALA A 222 -14.06 -2.33 3.04
N GLU A 223 -13.40 -1.41 2.35
CA GLU A 223 -13.13 -0.06 2.82
C GLU A 223 -14.42 0.67 3.22
N SER A 224 -14.28 1.59 4.18
CA SER A 224 -15.39 2.37 4.74
C SER A 224 -15.87 3.45 3.77
N ILE A 225 -14.96 4.03 3.00
CA ILE A 225 -15.18 5.20 2.15
C ILE A 225 -14.52 4.96 0.79
N ARG A 226 -15.14 5.49 -0.27
CA ARG A 226 -14.58 5.50 -1.62
C ARG A 226 -14.45 6.94 -2.10
N LEU A 227 -13.30 7.30 -2.63
CA LEU A 227 -12.94 8.66 -3.01
C LEU A 227 -12.42 8.69 -4.45
N VAL A 228 -12.43 9.88 -5.05
CA VAL A 228 -11.66 10.19 -6.24
C VAL A 228 -10.65 11.29 -5.95
N LYS A 229 -9.52 11.25 -6.64
CA LYS A 229 -8.57 12.36 -6.71
C LYS A 229 -8.42 12.81 -8.16
N ILE A 230 -8.41 14.10 -8.41
CA ILE A 230 -8.17 14.66 -9.75
C ILE A 230 -6.96 15.59 -9.70
N VAL A 231 -5.92 15.21 -10.44
CA VAL A 231 -4.76 16.06 -10.71
C VAL A 231 -5.05 16.89 -11.96
N VAL A 232 -5.40 18.16 -11.76
CA VAL A 232 -5.61 19.12 -12.86
C VAL A 232 -4.27 19.75 -13.22
N HIS A 233 -3.87 19.70 -14.49
CA HIS A 233 -2.58 20.23 -14.95
C HIS A 233 -2.68 20.99 -16.28
N ASP A 234 -1.74 21.90 -16.53
CA ASP A 234 -1.59 22.61 -17.81
C ASP A 234 -0.37 22.16 -18.62
N GLY A 235 0.23 21.04 -18.22
CA GLY A 235 1.42 20.43 -18.84
C GLY A 235 2.72 20.78 -18.12
N GLU A 236 2.81 21.94 -17.47
CA GLU A 236 3.97 22.37 -16.69
C GLU A 236 3.67 22.52 -15.19
N ARG A 237 2.41 22.85 -14.88
CA ARG A 237 1.94 23.13 -13.53
C ARG A 237 0.71 22.31 -13.20
N VAL A 238 0.49 22.13 -11.91
CA VAL A 238 -0.69 21.50 -11.33
C VAL A 238 -1.46 22.50 -10.49
N LEU A 239 -2.77 22.39 -10.53
CA LEU A 239 -3.68 23.14 -9.66
C LEU A 239 -3.76 22.46 -8.30
N LEU A 240 -3.51 23.21 -7.24
CA LEU A 240 -3.86 22.82 -5.88
C LEU A 240 -4.91 23.77 -5.31
N LEU A 241 -5.82 23.22 -4.53
CA LEU A 241 -6.82 23.96 -3.76
C LEU A 241 -6.39 23.99 -2.30
N HIS A 242 -6.52 25.15 -1.66
CA HIS A 242 -6.29 25.30 -0.23
C HIS A 242 -7.59 25.03 0.53
N ARG A 243 -7.61 24.02 1.39
CA ARG A 243 -8.76 23.77 2.27
C ARG A 243 -8.83 24.82 3.35
N ARG A 244 -10.04 25.31 3.61
CA ARG A 244 -10.31 26.24 4.71
C ARG A 244 -9.75 25.75 6.06
N PRO A 245 -9.40 26.66 6.99
CA PRO A 245 -8.89 26.30 8.30
C PRO A 245 -9.77 25.32 9.08
N GLU A 246 -11.09 25.50 9.00
CA GLU A 246 -12.08 24.64 9.67
C GLU A 246 -12.14 23.22 9.09
N ARG A 247 -11.57 23.02 7.89
CA ARG A 247 -11.51 21.75 7.15
C ARG A 247 -10.10 21.16 7.05
N GLY A 248 -9.14 21.72 7.81
CA GLY A 248 -7.82 21.13 8.04
C GLY A 248 -6.62 21.99 7.64
N ASN A 249 -6.82 23.10 6.93
CA ASN A 249 -5.78 24.07 6.56
C ASN A 249 -4.59 23.47 5.79
N PHE A 250 -4.85 22.90 4.60
CA PHE A 250 -3.79 22.30 3.78
C PHE A 250 -4.09 22.40 2.28
N TRP A 251 -3.03 22.35 1.47
CA TRP A 251 -3.10 22.28 0.02
C TRP A 251 -3.28 20.84 -0.45
N GLN A 252 -4.17 20.63 -1.41
CA GLN A 252 -4.44 19.32 -2.00
C GLN A 252 -4.87 19.44 -3.48
N PRO A 253 -4.72 18.36 -4.27
CA PRO A 253 -5.48 18.19 -5.49
C PRO A 253 -6.99 18.11 -5.19
N ILE A 254 -7.82 18.15 -6.24
CA ILE A 254 -9.26 17.98 -6.07
C ILE A 254 -9.52 16.58 -5.53
N THR A 255 -10.33 16.47 -4.48
CA THR A 255 -10.69 15.19 -3.86
C THR A 255 -12.17 15.18 -3.58
N GLY A 256 -12.85 14.09 -3.94
CA GLY A 256 -14.29 13.96 -3.82
C GLY A 256 -14.74 12.61 -3.30
N SER A 257 -15.94 12.56 -2.70
CA SER A 257 -16.51 11.29 -2.22
C SER A 257 -17.37 10.65 -3.29
N ILE A 258 -17.21 9.35 -3.51
CA ILE A 258 -18.04 8.59 -4.46
C ILE A 258 -19.35 8.23 -3.76
N GLU A 259 -20.46 8.69 -4.33
CA GLU A 259 -21.79 8.40 -3.80
C GLU A 259 -22.23 6.94 -4.09
N GLU A 260 -23.28 6.48 -3.40
CA GLU A 260 -23.81 5.14 -3.63
C GLU A 260 -24.36 5.00 -5.06
N GLY A 261 -23.84 4.03 -5.81
CA GLY A 261 -24.21 3.81 -7.21
C GLY A 261 -23.47 4.70 -8.24
N GLU A 262 -22.68 5.67 -7.80
CA GLU A 262 -21.88 6.51 -8.68
C GLU A 262 -20.61 5.77 -9.17
N LEU A 263 -20.27 5.96 -10.45
CA LEU A 263 -19.01 5.47 -11.01
C LEU A 263 -17.88 6.45 -10.69
N PRO A 264 -16.64 5.98 -10.44
CA PRO A 264 -15.52 6.87 -10.12
C PRO A 264 -15.29 7.99 -11.16
N LEU A 265 -15.44 7.70 -12.45
CA LEU A 265 -15.26 8.72 -13.50
C LEU A 265 -16.34 9.80 -13.46
N ASP A 266 -17.59 9.43 -13.17
CA ASP A 266 -18.69 10.39 -13.06
C ASP A 266 -18.52 11.27 -11.82
N THR A 267 -18.09 10.70 -10.69
CA THR A 267 -17.67 11.45 -9.50
C THR A 267 -16.55 12.44 -9.86
N ALA A 268 -15.51 11.99 -10.58
CA ALA A 268 -14.38 12.86 -10.94
C ALA A 268 -14.80 14.05 -11.81
N ARG A 269 -15.73 13.85 -12.76
CA ARG A 269 -16.30 14.94 -13.59
C ARG A 269 -17.12 15.92 -12.74
N ARG A 270 -17.94 15.40 -11.82
CA ARG A 270 -18.77 16.22 -10.92
C ARG A 270 -17.91 17.08 -10.01
N GLU A 271 -16.95 16.48 -9.32
CA GLU A 271 -16.05 17.16 -8.38
C GLU A 271 -15.18 18.21 -9.08
N LEU A 272 -14.68 17.92 -10.29
CA LEU A 272 -13.98 18.92 -11.11
C LEU A 272 -14.85 20.15 -11.37
N ALA A 273 -16.12 19.94 -11.76
CA ALA A 273 -17.05 21.02 -12.07
C ALA A 273 -17.49 21.81 -10.83
N GLU A 274 -17.71 21.14 -9.71
CA GLU A 274 -18.08 21.74 -8.43
C GLU A 274 -16.94 22.60 -7.86
N GLU A 275 -15.72 22.06 -7.88
CA GLU A 275 -14.56 22.66 -7.21
C GLU A 275 -13.85 23.74 -8.05
N THR A 276 -14.02 23.72 -9.37
CA THR A 276 -13.35 24.68 -10.26
C THR A 276 -14.29 25.52 -11.12
N GLY A 277 -15.56 25.13 -11.24
CA GLY A 277 -16.49 25.69 -12.21
C GLY A 277 -16.22 25.29 -13.66
N HIS A 278 -15.28 24.38 -13.93
CA HIS A 278 -14.95 23.89 -15.26
C HIS A 278 -15.34 22.43 -15.46
N GLY A 279 -15.87 22.13 -16.65
CA GLY A 279 -15.95 20.76 -17.11
C GLY A 279 -14.61 20.28 -17.66
N GLY A 280 -14.45 18.97 -17.74
CA GLY A 280 -13.31 18.32 -18.35
C GLY A 280 -13.60 16.83 -18.48
N GLU A 281 -12.69 16.11 -19.13
CA GLU A 281 -12.77 14.66 -19.24
C GLU A 281 -11.58 14.06 -18.50
N PRO A 282 -11.73 13.69 -17.21
CA PRO A 282 -10.66 13.09 -16.44
C PRO A 282 -10.28 11.72 -17.02
N GLU A 283 -8.99 11.46 -17.12
CA GLU A 283 -8.44 10.19 -17.55
C GLU A 283 -7.87 9.42 -16.35
N THR A 284 -8.05 8.11 -16.32
CA THR A 284 -7.46 7.26 -15.27
C THR A 284 -5.94 7.37 -15.30
N ILE A 285 -5.34 7.49 -14.12
CA ILE A 285 -3.88 7.36 -13.97
C ILE A 285 -3.44 5.98 -13.49
N ASP A 286 -4.31 4.98 -13.54
CA ASP A 286 -4.10 3.59 -13.09
C ASP A 286 -3.58 3.51 -11.65
N LEU A 287 -3.97 4.48 -10.82
CA LEU A 287 -3.58 4.57 -9.42
C LEU A 287 -4.81 4.44 -8.55
N GLU A 288 -4.84 3.35 -7.80
CA GLU A 288 -5.78 3.13 -6.72
C GLU A 288 -4.99 3.03 -5.43
N GLN A 289 -5.44 3.76 -4.41
CA GLN A 289 -4.78 3.83 -3.11
C GLN A 289 -5.74 3.49 -2.00
N SER A 290 -5.24 2.93 -0.90
CA SER A 290 -5.99 2.83 0.35
C SER A 290 -5.21 3.51 1.48
N PHE A 291 -5.92 4.22 2.36
CA PHE A 291 -5.33 4.86 3.52
C PHE A 291 -6.30 4.92 4.69
N MET A 292 -5.75 4.99 5.91
CA MET A 292 -6.56 5.14 7.12
C MET A 292 -6.86 6.62 7.35
N ILE A 293 -8.12 6.92 7.65
CA ILE A 293 -8.55 8.27 8.03
C ILE A 293 -8.76 8.31 9.55
N GLU A 294 -8.10 9.25 10.20
CA GLU A 294 -8.35 9.58 11.61
C GLU A 294 -9.21 10.84 11.68
N SER A 295 -10.50 10.67 11.94
CA SER A 295 -11.45 11.79 12.01
C SER A 295 -12.57 11.50 12.99
N HIS A 296 -12.63 12.28 14.07
CA HIS A 296 -13.71 12.20 15.06
C HIS A 296 -15.10 12.43 14.47
N PHE A 297 -15.21 13.21 13.39
CA PHE A 297 -16.48 13.43 12.71
C PHE A 297 -16.96 12.17 11.97
N LEU A 298 -16.04 11.41 11.38
CA LEU A 298 -16.37 10.19 10.66
C LEU A 298 -16.60 8.99 11.60
N GLU A 299 -16.01 8.99 12.80
CA GLU A 299 -16.22 7.96 13.82
C GLU A 299 -17.69 7.83 14.27
N ALA A 300 -18.49 8.89 14.09
CA ALA A 300 -19.95 8.83 14.34
C ALA A 300 -20.71 8.03 13.26
N ARG A 301 -20.12 7.83 12.08
CA ARG A 301 -20.74 7.18 10.91
C ARG A 301 -20.13 5.83 10.58
N TYR A 302 -18.84 5.64 10.87
CA TYR A 302 -18.09 4.44 10.52
C TYR A 302 -17.33 3.90 11.74
N PRO A 303 -17.39 2.58 12.01
CA PRO A 303 -16.60 1.98 13.07
C PRO A 303 -15.10 2.01 12.72
N PRO A 304 -14.21 2.22 13.70
CA PRO A 304 -12.78 2.21 13.47
C PRO A 304 -12.23 0.79 13.16
N PRO A 305 -11.15 0.67 12.37
CA PRO A 305 -10.50 1.76 11.64
C PRO A 305 -11.35 2.19 10.42
N ILE A 306 -11.35 3.50 10.15
CA ILE A 306 -11.97 4.07 8.96
C ILE A 306 -10.92 4.03 7.86
N ILE A 307 -11.18 3.27 6.81
CA ILE A 307 -10.26 3.11 5.68
C ILE A 307 -10.95 3.67 4.45
N ALA A 308 -10.27 4.54 3.72
CA ALA A 308 -10.72 5.00 2.41
C ALA A 308 -9.95 4.26 1.31
N SER A 309 -10.66 4.01 0.22
CA SER A 309 -10.08 3.72 -1.10
C SER A 309 -10.20 4.97 -1.97
N GLU A 310 -9.23 5.21 -2.84
CA GLU A 310 -9.18 6.38 -3.70
C GLU A 310 -8.75 6.00 -5.10
N THR A 311 -9.53 6.38 -6.11
CA THR A 311 -9.18 6.24 -7.53
C THR A 311 -8.70 7.59 -8.06
N ALA A 312 -7.48 7.63 -8.60
CA ALA A 312 -6.90 8.88 -9.10
C ALA A 312 -7.07 9.04 -10.62
N PHE A 313 -7.32 10.29 -11.01
CA PHE A 313 -7.48 10.76 -12.37
C PHE A 313 -6.56 11.96 -12.63
N ALA A 314 -6.33 12.25 -13.90
CA ALA A 314 -5.71 13.48 -14.35
C ALA A 314 -6.58 14.15 -15.40
N VAL A 315 -6.51 15.48 -15.48
CA VAL A 315 -7.17 16.24 -16.54
C VAL A 315 -6.24 17.36 -16.98
N GLU A 316 -5.99 17.42 -18.28
CA GLU A 316 -5.26 18.51 -18.91
C GLU A 316 -6.21 19.68 -19.19
N VAL A 317 -5.79 20.89 -18.84
CA VAL A 317 -6.54 22.12 -19.11
C VAL A 317 -5.67 23.16 -19.80
N THR A 318 -6.30 24.13 -20.42
CA THR A 318 -5.57 25.24 -21.05
C THR A 318 -4.85 26.09 -20.00
N PRO A 319 -3.58 26.47 -20.21
CA PRO A 319 -2.87 27.39 -19.33
C PRO A 319 -3.67 28.67 -19.07
N GLY A 320 -3.78 29.07 -17.80
CA GLY A 320 -4.53 30.26 -17.41
C GLY A 320 -6.04 30.06 -17.22
N MET A 321 -6.51 28.80 -17.15
CA MET A 321 -7.87 28.46 -16.74
C MET A 321 -8.26 29.20 -15.45
N GLN A 322 -9.39 29.94 -15.50
CA GLN A 322 -9.89 30.74 -14.39
C GLN A 322 -10.66 29.89 -13.39
N VAL A 323 -10.11 29.59 -12.22
CA VAL A 323 -10.77 28.72 -11.24
C VAL A 323 -11.85 29.50 -10.47
N ARG A 324 -13.08 28.97 -10.44
CA ARG A 324 -14.15 29.41 -9.55
C ARG A 324 -14.33 28.37 -8.44
N LEU A 325 -13.74 28.66 -7.28
CA LEU A 325 -13.75 27.76 -6.13
C LEU A 325 -15.14 27.56 -5.53
N ASP A 326 -15.37 26.35 -5.02
CA ASP A 326 -16.39 26.16 -3.98
C ASP A 326 -15.92 26.86 -2.69
N ALA A 327 -16.52 28.03 -2.44
CA ALA A 327 -16.22 28.82 -1.27
C ALA A 327 -16.61 28.16 0.06
N ALA A 328 -17.38 27.06 0.07
CA ALA A 328 -17.71 26.31 1.28
C ALA A 328 -16.59 25.35 1.73
N GLU A 329 -15.80 24.84 0.78
CA GLU A 329 -14.71 23.87 0.97
C GLU A 329 -13.35 24.58 1.04
N HIS A 330 -13.16 25.59 0.18
CA HIS A 330 -11.88 26.21 -0.12
C HIS A 330 -11.90 27.73 0.04
N ASP A 331 -10.72 28.30 0.32
CA ASP A 331 -10.52 29.75 0.45
C ASP A 331 -9.38 30.30 -0.44
N ASP A 332 -8.55 29.43 -1.02
CA ASP A 332 -7.49 29.82 -1.95
C ASP A 332 -7.19 28.71 -2.98
N TYR A 333 -6.52 29.07 -4.07
CA TYR A 333 -6.01 28.14 -5.07
C TYR A 333 -4.72 28.63 -5.70
N GLY A 334 -3.95 27.72 -6.29
CA GLY A 334 -2.72 28.10 -6.96
C GLY A 334 -2.25 27.09 -8.00
N TRP A 335 -1.56 27.61 -9.00
CA TRP A 335 -0.86 26.84 -10.02
C TRP A 335 0.61 26.75 -9.66
N PHE A 336 1.11 25.54 -9.49
CA PHE A 336 2.46 25.26 -9.02
C PHE A 336 3.16 24.32 -9.97
N THR A 337 4.47 24.46 -10.16
CA THR A 337 5.25 23.40 -10.79
C THR A 337 5.10 22.09 -10.00
N PHE A 338 5.33 20.94 -10.64
CA PHE A 338 5.24 19.64 -9.94
C PHE A 338 6.11 19.57 -8.68
N ALA A 339 7.34 20.10 -8.74
CA ALA A 339 8.22 20.19 -7.58
C ALA A 339 7.65 21.09 -6.46
N GLU A 340 7.12 22.26 -6.81
CA GLU A 340 6.48 23.16 -5.84
C GLU A 340 5.21 22.58 -5.21
N ALA A 341 4.44 21.83 -6.00
CA ALA A 341 3.24 21.15 -5.53
C ALA A 341 3.58 20.01 -4.58
N TYR A 342 4.62 19.23 -4.90
CA TYR A 342 5.13 18.15 -4.05
C TYR A 342 5.49 18.65 -2.64
N GLU A 343 6.16 19.80 -2.54
CA GLU A 343 6.52 20.42 -1.26
C GLU A 343 5.32 20.99 -0.48
N ARG A 344 4.24 21.39 -1.17
CA ARG A 344 3.03 21.96 -0.54
C ARG A 344 2.07 20.90 -0.02
N ILE A 345 2.02 19.76 -0.69
CA ILE A 345 1.14 18.66 -0.32
C ILE A 345 1.61 18.07 1.01
N ARG A 346 0.65 17.97 1.94
CA ARG A 346 0.88 17.49 3.30
C ARG A 346 1.08 15.98 3.37
N TRP A 347 0.30 15.22 2.60
CA TRP A 347 0.21 13.76 2.74
C TRP A 347 0.99 13.05 1.64
N THR A 348 1.64 11.94 1.99
CA THR A 348 2.46 11.18 1.05
C THR A 348 1.62 10.47 -0.02
N ASP A 349 0.37 10.11 0.28
CA ASP A 349 -0.53 9.47 -0.69
C ASP A 349 -0.92 10.43 -1.82
N ASP A 350 -1.15 11.71 -1.48
CA ASP A 350 -1.45 12.76 -2.44
C ASP A 350 -0.28 13.02 -3.41
N ARG A 351 0.96 12.84 -2.91
CA ARG A 351 2.16 12.98 -3.74
C ARG A 351 2.21 11.91 -4.82
N GLU A 352 1.85 10.65 -4.52
CA GLU A 352 1.88 9.55 -5.51
C GLU A 352 1.16 9.90 -6.81
N ALA A 353 0.00 10.55 -6.72
CA ALA A 353 -0.77 10.96 -7.89
C ALA A 353 -0.03 12.01 -8.73
N LEU A 354 0.59 13.02 -8.08
CA LEU A 354 1.43 14.00 -8.77
C LEU A 354 2.62 13.34 -9.46
N GLU A 355 3.34 12.48 -8.74
CA GLU A 355 4.53 11.78 -9.25
C GLU A 355 4.19 10.93 -10.48
N LYS A 356 3.02 10.31 -10.47
CA LYS A 356 2.55 9.49 -11.58
C LYS A 356 2.15 10.31 -12.80
N VAL A 357 1.47 11.44 -12.62
CA VAL A 357 1.16 12.37 -13.71
C VAL A 357 2.44 12.95 -14.31
N GLU A 358 3.37 13.41 -13.47
CA GLU A 358 4.66 13.95 -13.93
C GLU A 358 5.43 12.90 -14.75
N THR A 359 5.48 11.66 -14.28
CA THR A 359 6.16 10.57 -14.99
C THR A 359 5.52 10.28 -16.36
N ARG A 360 4.18 10.33 -16.45
CA ARG A 360 3.48 10.18 -17.74
C ARG A 360 3.81 11.31 -18.71
N LEU A 361 3.82 12.56 -18.23
CA LEU A 361 4.17 13.72 -19.06
C LEU A 361 5.62 13.65 -19.57
N LEU A 362 6.56 13.28 -18.70
CA LEU A 362 7.97 13.09 -19.08
C LEU A 362 8.17 11.99 -20.11
N ALA A 363 7.37 10.92 -20.07
CA ALA A 363 7.42 9.83 -21.05
C ALA A 363 6.87 10.24 -22.44
N LEU A 364 6.01 11.27 -22.49
CA LEU A 364 5.42 11.81 -23.72
C LEU A 364 6.21 12.97 -24.33
N ALA A 365 7.15 13.56 -23.58
CA ALA A 365 7.97 14.66 -24.05
C ALA A 365 8.89 14.21 -25.22
N PRO A 366 9.06 15.02 -26.29
CA PRO A 366 10.01 14.72 -27.35
C PRO A 366 11.44 14.63 -26.77
N GLN A 367 12.14 13.52 -27.04
CA GLN A 367 13.54 13.31 -26.64
C GLN A 367 14.53 14.19 -27.39
#